data_AF-X0WSC4-F1
#
_entry.id   AF-X0WSC4-F1
#
_cell.length_a   1.000
_cell.length_b   1.000
_cell.length_c   1.000
_cell.angle_alpha   90.00
_cell.angle_beta   90.00
_cell.angle_gamma   90.00
#
_symmetry.space_group_name_H-M   'P 1'
#
loop_
_entity.id
_entity.type
_entity.pdbx_description
1 polymer ?
#
loop_
_entity_poly.entity_id
_entity_poly.type
_entity_poly.pdbx_seq_one_letter_code
_entity_poly.pdbx_strand_id
1 'polypeptide(L)' 'MHTFQDPLRHALASHAHSEAVVCGDVRQDFATTIDRCQRLAAGLRNLGLER' A
#
# COMPACT_ATOMS: atom_id res chain seq x y z
N MET A 1 13.99 8.48 10.69
CA MET A 1 13.04 9.38 10.00
C MET A 1 11.76 8.61 9.78
N HIS A 2 10.67 9.01 10.43
CA HIS A 2 9.38 8.36 10.22
C HIS A 2 8.76 8.86 8.92
N THR A 3 8.37 7.94 8.05
CA THR A 3 7.68 8.25 6.80
C THR A 3 6.23 7.79 6.88
N PHE A 4 5.38 8.28 5.98
CA PHE A 4 4.02 7.75 5.83
C PHE A 4 3.98 6.24 5.52
N GLN A 5 5.10 5.62 5.17
CA GLN A 5 5.20 4.18 4.96
C GLN A 5 5.24 3.38 6.27
N ASP A 6 5.69 3.97 7.38
CA ASP A 6 5.90 3.22 8.62
C ASP A 6 4.60 2.73 9.27
N PRO A 7 3.53 3.54 9.35
CA PRO A 7 2.23 3.06 9.82
C PRO A 7 1.67 1.94 8.95
N LEU A 8 1.88 2.01 7.63
CA LEU A 8 1.41 0.97 6.69
C LEU A 8 2.15 -0.35 6.87
N ARG A 9 3.47 -0.32 7.11
CA ARG A 9 4.25 -1.53 7.41
C ARG A 9 3.81 -2.16 8.73
N HIS A 10 3.56 -1.35 9.75
CA HIS A 10 3.05 -1.84 11.03
C HIS A 10 1.68 -2.50 10.88
N ALA A 11 0.76 -1.85 10.15
CA ALA A 11 -0.57 -2.39 9.86
C ALA A 11 -0.50 -3.70 9.07
N LEU A 12 0.39 -3.82 8.08
CA LEU A 12 0.60 -5.08 7.36
C LEU A 12 1.05 -6.21 8.27
N ALA A 13 1.97 -5.94 9.21
CA ALA A 13 2.52 -6.97 10.08
C ALA A 13 1.51 -7.51 11.11
N SER A 14 0.54 -6.68 11.51
CA SER A 14 -0.36 -6.98 12.63
C SER A 14 -1.83 -7.17 12.21
N HIS A 15 -2.23 -6.61 11.07
CA HIS A 15 -3.62 -6.49 10.63
C HIS A 15 -3.74 -6.69 9.10
N ALA A 16 -2.93 -7.58 8.51
CA ALA A 16 -2.83 -7.80 7.06
C ALA A 16 -4.20 -7.93 6.35
N HIS A 17 -5.14 -8.64 6.98
CA HIS A 17 -6.47 -8.95 6.42
C HIS A 17 -7.59 -8.04 6.93
N SER A 18 -7.26 -7.00 7.71
CA SER A 18 -8.23 -5.99 8.12
C SER A 18 -8.49 -5.01 6.99
N GLU A 19 -9.72 -4.53 6.87
CA GLU A 19 -10.12 -3.52 5.88
C GLU A 19 -9.27 -2.25 6.05
N ALA A 20 -8.65 -1.82 4.94
CA ALA A 20 -7.73 -0.69 4.88
C ALA A 20 -8.26 0.46 4.02
N VAL A 21 -8.94 0.13 2.92
CA VAL A 21 -9.47 1.12 1.96
C VAL A 21 -10.88 0.73 1.56
N VAL A 22 -11.78 1.72 1.62
CA VAL A 22 -13.13 1.64 1.06
C VAL A 22 -13.30 2.76 0.04
N CYS A 23 -13.59 2.41 -1.20
CA CYS A 23 -13.80 3.35 -2.30
C CYS A 23 -15.02 2.89 -3.12
N GLY A 24 -16.19 3.47 -2.86
CA GLY A 24 -17.46 2.96 -3.38
C GLY A 24 -17.67 1.50 -2.94
N ASP A 25 -17.93 0.62 -3.90
CA ASP A 25 -18.12 -0.82 -3.66
C ASP A 25 -16.79 -1.59 -3.50
N VAL A 26 -15.65 -0.94 -3.70
CA VAL A 26 -14.34 -1.57 -3.57
C VAL A 26 -13.90 -1.52 -2.11
N ARG A 27 -13.74 -2.70 -1.52
CA ARG A 27 -13.14 -2.91 -0.19
C ARG A 27 -11.84 -3.67 -0.34
N GLN A 28 -10.77 -3.20 0.30
CA GLN A 28 -9.45 -3.83 0.25
C GLN A 28 -8.84 -3.92 1.64
N ASP A 29 -8.17 -5.04 1.91
CA ASP A 29 -7.37 -5.22 3.10
C ASP A 29 -5.96 -4.61 2.96
N PHE A 30 -5.24 -4.48 4.08
CA PHE A 30 -3.90 -3.89 4.09
C PHE A 30 -2.92 -4.65 3.17
N ALA A 31 -3.01 -5.97 3.10
CA ALA A 31 -2.18 -6.80 2.21
C ALA A 31 -2.40 -6.44 0.74
N THR A 32 -3.66 -6.39 0.30
CA THR A 32 -4.03 -6.07 -1.08
C THR A 32 -3.67 -4.62 -1.43
N THR A 33 -3.93 -3.67 -0.52
CA THR A 33 -3.59 -2.27 -0.75
C THR A 33 -2.09 -2.09 -0.93
N ILE A 34 -1.27 -2.75 -0.10
CA ILE A 34 0.20 -2.63 -0.18
C ILE A 34 0.75 -3.28 -1.45
N ASP A 35 0.27 -4.45 -1.86
CA ASP A 35 0.64 -5.07 -3.14
C ASP A 35 0.38 -4.11 -4.30
N ARG A 36 -0.81 -3.50 -4.35
CA ARG A 36 -1.17 -2.52 -5.38
C ARG A 36 -0.25 -1.31 -5.39
N CYS A 37 0.08 -0.77 -4.22
CA CYS A 37 1.03 0.34 -4.10
C CYS A 37 2.44 -0.06 -4.60
N GLN A 38 2.91 -1.26 -4.28
CA GLN A 38 4.22 -1.76 -4.74
C GLN A 38 4.25 -1.92 -6.27
N ARG A 39 3.18 -2.47 -6.85
CA ARG A 39 3.03 -2.61 -8.31
C ARG A 39 2.98 -1.26 -9.01
N LEU A 40 2.24 -0.29 -8.46
CA LEU A 40 2.21 1.07 -8.98
C LEU A 40 3.59 1.72 -8.91
N ALA A 41 4.28 1.63 -7.77
CA ALA A 41 5.61 2.19 -7.61
C ALA A 41 6.62 1.54 -8.59
N ALA A 42 6.52 0.24 -8.85
CA ALA A 42 7.33 -0.43 -9.86
C ALA A 42 7.04 0.10 -11.27
N GLY A 43 5.76 0.30 -11.62
CA GLY A 43 5.37 0.91 -12.88
C GLY A 43 5.90 2.34 -13.05
N LEU A 44 5.81 3.17 -12.01
CA LEU A 44 6.32 4.54 -12.02
C LEU A 44 7.84 4.59 -12.19
N ARG A 45 8.58 3.68 -11.54
CA ARG A 45 10.03 3.54 -11.75
C ARG A 45 10.36 3.18 -13.19
N ASN A 46 9.60 2.29 -13.81
CA ASN A 46 9.79 1.93 -15.22
C ASN A 46 9.50 3.10 -16.18
N LEU A 47 8.74 4.11 -15.74
CA LEU A 47 8.50 5.35 -16.47
C LEU A 47 9.57 6.43 -16.20
N GLY A 48 10.59 6.13 -15.40
CA GLY A 48 11.68 7.05 -15.08
C GLY A 48 11.43 7.98 -13.90
N LEU A 49 10.39 7.75 -13.09
CA LEU A 49 10.27 8.45 -11.80
C LEU A 49 11.25 7.87 -10.77
N GLU A 50 12.13 8.73 -10.27
CA GLU A 50 13.04 8.42 -9.16
C GLU A 50 12.48 8.93 -7.82
N ARG A 51 13.02 8.38 -6.72
CA ARG A 51 12.52 8.58 -5.36
C ARG A 51 13.19 9.75 -4.65
#